data_AF-F9NWU0-F1
#
_entry.id   AF-F9NWU0-F1
#
_cell.length_a   1.000
_cell.length_b   1.000
_cell.length_c   1.000
_cell.angle_alpha   90.00
_cell.angle_beta   90.00
_cell.angle_gamma   90.00
#
_symmetry.space_group_name_H-M   'P 1'
#
loop_
_entity.id
_entity.type
_entity.pdbx_description
1 polymer ?
#
loop_
_entity_poly.entity_id
_entity_poly.type
_entity_poly.pdbx_seq_one_letter_code
_entity_poly.pdbx_strand_id
1 'polypeptide(L)'
;MLDAQRWVNATYSGIAGYDRCPENGKTNWATMYSLTQGLQHELGIQELSHAFGPTTMSKVDARGGVGPGEQNKNIVNIIKCAFYCKGYPGGDLDGIWRSSPPFGPQQDAVAGSLYAMTDNMGIGKQDRLNAKLFKALLTMDAYVLVAGGDPEVRKIQQWLNGRYWRRSFATLIPTEGHYSRDVQKLLMKALQSEFGIADASVNGNFGPATQRQLAAHILKPGDSGVLVELLSAACVFNGAVPRGEGMVHTMFKSTFDDKLAKYIQAFQAFSLLPVTNRVDYATWCQLLVSTGDPNRAAHACDTRFTITESLAHSLVRSGYRVVGRYLDEPPGGKLDKNSKMVNSMLFLLVT
;
A
#
# COMPACT_ATOMS: atom_id res chain seq x y z
N MET A 1 -19.45 7.51 19.00
CA MET A 1 -19.54 6.48 17.94
C MET A 1 -20.97 5.99 17.73
N LEU A 2 -21.66 5.45 18.74
CA LEU A 2 -23.07 5.04 18.61
C LEU A 2 -23.98 6.17 18.10
N ASP A 3 -23.80 7.38 18.62
CA ASP A 3 -24.58 8.55 18.17
C ASP A 3 -24.32 8.92 16.70
N ALA A 4 -23.12 8.68 16.19
CA ALA A 4 -22.79 8.88 14.78
C ALA A 4 -23.55 7.89 13.87
N GLN A 5 -23.63 6.61 14.27
CA GLN A 5 -24.38 5.58 13.55
C GLN A 5 -25.89 5.87 13.57
N ARG A 6 -26.42 6.26 14.73
CA ARG A 6 -27.83 6.68 14.88
C ARG A 6 -28.14 7.90 14.02
N TRP A 7 -27.26 8.91 14.06
CA TRP A 7 -27.45 10.12 13.28
C TRP A 7 -27.47 9.85 11.78
N VAL A 8 -26.48 9.12 11.24
CA VAL A 8 -26.42 8.85 9.79
C VAL A 8 -27.64 8.03 9.34
N ASN A 9 -28.03 7.01 10.10
CA ASN A 9 -29.21 6.20 9.78
C ASN A 9 -30.50 7.01 9.87
N ALA A 10 -30.68 7.83 10.90
CA ALA A 10 -31.87 8.66 11.06
C ALA A 10 -31.99 9.69 9.92
N THR A 11 -30.85 10.27 9.51
CA THR A 11 -30.80 11.32 8.48
C THR A 11 -31.11 10.76 7.09
N TYR A 12 -30.61 9.57 6.74
CA TYR A 12 -30.64 9.07 5.36
C TYR A 12 -31.49 7.82 5.12
N SER A 13 -32.14 7.22 6.13
CA SER A 13 -32.91 5.97 5.95
C SER A 13 -34.04 6.00 4.92
N GLY A 14 -34.54 7.19 4.55
CA GLY A 14 -35.54 7.36 3.49
C GLY A 14 -34.96 7.63 2.10
N ILE A 15 -33.63 7.68 1.95
CA ILE A 15 -32.97 8.01 0.68
C ILE A 15 -32.77 6.74 -0.15
N ALA A 16 -33.18 6.78 -1.41
CA ALA A 16 -32.99 5.67 -2.34
C ALA A 16 -31.50 5.35 -2.53
N GLY A 17 -31.14 4.07 -2.40
CA GLY A 17 -29.75 3.59 -2.53
C GLY A 17 -28.89 3.78 -1.28
N TYR A 18 -29.44 4.28 -0.17
CA TYR A 18 -28.74 4.35 1.11
C TYR A 18 -28.84 3.02 1.88
N ASP A 19 -27.71 2.53 2.38
CA ASP A 19 -27.66 1.34 3.23
C ASP A 19 -27.46 1.72 4.69
N ARG A 20 -28.32 1.18 5.57
CA ARG A 20 -28.18 1.39 7.02
C ARG A 20 -26.98 0.65 7.58
N CYS A 21 -26.22 1.31 8.44
CA CYS A 21 -25.15 0.67 9.22
C CYS A 21 -25.69 0.11 10.55
N PRO A 22 -25.01 -0.90 11.13
CA PRO A 22 -25.34 -1.37 12.47
C PRO A 22 -25.11 -0.29 13.54
N GLU A 23 -26.10 -0.05 14.40
CA GLU A 23 -26.02 0.92 15.51
C GLU A 23 -25.49 0.23 16.79
N ASN A 24 -24.24 -0.23 16.75
CA ASN A 24 -23.63 -1.02 17.82
C ASN A 24 -22.40 -0.35 18.48
N GLY A 25 -22.13 0.90 18.13
CA GLY A 25 -21.00 1.68 18.65
C GLY A 25 -19.63 1.24 18.12
N LYS A 26 -19.56 0.28 17.18
CA LYS A 26 -18.32 -0.22 16.59
C LYS A 26 -18.14 0.26 15.15
N THR A 27 -17.03 0.90 14.86
CA THR A 27 -16.65 1.28 13.50
C THR A 27 -16.43 0.03 12.63
N ASN A 28 -16.98 0.05 11.41
CA ASN A 28 -16.80 -1.01 10.42
C ASN A 28 -17.03 -0.45 9.00
N TRP A 29 -16.82 -1.29 7.99
CA TRP A 29 -17.08 -0.92 6.59
C TRP A 29 -18.51 -0.48 6.33
N ALA A 30 -19.52 -1.10 6.94
CA ALA A 30 -20.92 -0.69 6.78
C ALA A 30 -21.14 0.76 7.24
N THR A 31 -20.50 1.17 8.34
CA THR A 31 -20.55 2.57 8.82
C THR A 31 -19.90 3.52 7.82
N MET A 32 -18.74 3.15 7.24
CA MET A 32 -18.06 3.95 6.22
C MET A 32 -18.89 4.08 4.93
N TYR A 33 -19.57 3.02 4.52
CA TYR A 33 -20.44 3.02 3.36
C TYR A 33 -21.65 3.93 3.55
N SER A 34 -22.34 3.84 4.71
CA SER A 34 -23.44 4.74 5.02
C SER A 34 -23.01 6.22 5.03
N LEU A 35 -21.84 6.54 5.59
CA LEU A 35 -21.31 7.91 5.57
C LEU A 35 -20.95 8.36 4.15
N THR A 36 -20.40 7.48 3.33
CA THR A 36 -20.07 7.75 1.92
C THR A 36 -21.31 8.00 1.08
N GLN A 37 -22.35 7.17 1.24
CA GLN A 37 -23.64 7.32 0.56
C GLN A 37 -24.35 8.60 1.01
N GLY A 38 -24.31 8.92 2.31
CA GLY A 38 -24.80 10.20 2.83
C GLY A 38 -24.11 11.39 2.18
N LEU A 39 -22.78 11.38 2.09
CA LEU A 39 -22.03 12.44 1.40
C LEU A 39 -22.43 12.53 -0.08
N GLN A 40 -22.52 11.40 -0.77
CA GLN A 40 -22.92 11.37 -2.18
C GLN A 40 -24.31 12.00 -2.39
N HIS A 41 -25.27 11.71 -1.51
CA HIS A 41 -26.58 12.35 -1.53
C HIS A 41 -26.48 13.88 -1.36
N GLU A 42 -25.73 14.35 -0.37
CA GLU A 42 -25.52 15.79 -0.12
C GLU A 42 -24.77 16.51 -1.27
N LEU A 43 -24.02 15.76 -2.08
CA LEU A 43 -23.37 16.25 -3.29
C LEU A 43 -24.27 16.19 -4.55
N GLY A 44 -25.52 15.75 -4.39
CA GLY A 44 -26.50 15.62 -5.47
C GLY A 44 -26.23 14.46 -6.43
N ILE A 45 -25.55 13.40 -5.97
CA ILE A 45 -25.38 12.16 -6.73
C ILE A 45 -26.64 11.31 -6.55
N GLN A 46 -27.25 10.90 -7.66
CA GLN A 46 -28.51 10.13 -7.64
C GLN A 46 -28.28 8.63 -7.40
N GLU A 47 -27.32 8.05 -8.12
CA GLU A 47 -26.94 6.64 -7.96
C GLU A 47 -25.83 6.53 -6.90
N LEU A 48 -26.23 6.19 -5.68
CA LEU A 48 -25.32 6.03 -4.55
C LEU A 48 -24.53 4.73 -4.67
N SER A 49 -23.31 4.71 -4.14
CA SER A 49 -22.44 3.54 -4.09
C SER A 49 -21.56 3.54 -2.85
N HIS A 50 -21.04 2.37 -2.49
CA HIS A 50 -20.08 2.23 -1.38
C HIS A 50 -18.72 2.87 -1.66
N ALA A 51 -18.45 3.26 -2.91
CA ALA A 51 -17.15 3.76 -3.32
C ALA A 51 -17.08 5.29 -3.30
N PHE A 52 -16.04 5.83 -2.66
CA PHE A 52 -15.60 7.20 -2.92
C PHE A 52 -14.82 7.25 -4.25
N GLY A 53 -15.58 7.24 -5.35
CA GLY A 53 -15.08 7.14 -6.72
C GLY A 53 -14.82 8.50 -7.39
N PRO A 54 -14.46 8.50 -8.69
CA PRO A 54 -14.16 9.71 -9.45
C PRO A 54 -15.28 10.77 -9.43
N THR A 55 -16.54 10.36 -9.48
CA THR A 55 -17.69 11.29 -9.41
C THR A 55 -17.74 12.02 -8.08
N THR A 56 -17.61 11.31 -6.95
CA THR A 56 -17.58 11.93 -5.61
C THR A 56 -16.39 12.86 -5.47
N MET A 57 -15.21 12.44 -5.94
CA MET A 57 -14.00 13.29 -5.94
C MET A 57 -14.23 14.60 -6.70
N SER A 58 -14.72 14.52 -7.94
CA SER A 58 -15.00 15.68 -8.78
C SER A 58 -16.03 16.63 -8.15
N LYS A 59 -17.07 16.10 -7.52
CA LYS A 59 -18.10 16.90 -6.83
C LYS A 59 -17.56 17.63 -5.60
N VAL A 60 -16.65 17.02 -4.84
CA VAL A 60 -15.99 17.69 -3.71
C VAL A 60 -15.02 18.77 -4.20
N ASP A 61 -14.22 18.47 -5.22
CA ASP A 61 -13.25 19.43 -5.76
C ASP A 61 -13.94 20.62 -6.46
N ALA A 62 -15.10 20.42 -7.10
CA ALA A 62 -15.91 21.50 -7.68
C ALA A 62 -16.39 22.52 -6.63
N ARG A 63 -16.40 22.15 -5.34
CA ARG A 63 -16.70 23.05 -4.22
C ARG A 63 -15.46 23.75 -3.65
N GLY A 64 -14.26 23.43 -4.15
CA GLY A 64 -12.99 23.89 -3.58
C GLY A 64 -12.60 23.17 -2.28
N GLY A 65 -13.16 21.97 -2.05
CA GLY A 65 -13.08 21.24 -0.78
C GLY A 65 -14.13 21.70 0.25
N VAL A 66 -14.09 21.09 1.44
CA VAL A 66 -14.98 21.41 2.56
C VAL A 66 -14.16 21.90 3.74
N GLY A 67 -14.52 23.06 4.31
CA GLY A 67 -13.80 23.69 5.40
C GLY A 67 -14.71 24.52 6.30
N PRO A 68 -14.14 25.37 7.16
CA PRO A 68 -14.90 26.27 8.00
C PRO A 68 -15.89 27.13 7.20
N GLY A 69 -17.10 27.30 7.72
CA GLY A 69 -18.16 28.04 7.02
C GLY A 69 -18.95 27.23 5.98
N GLU A 70 -18.74 25.92 5.87
CA GLU A 70 -19.62 25.03 5.12
C GLU A 70 -21.08 25.21 5.57
N GLN A 71 -21.96 25.50 4.60
CA GLN A 71 -23.36 25.80 4.86
C GLN A 71 -24.20 24.53 4.98
N ASN A 72 -23.77 23.44 4.34
CA ASN A 72 -24.42 22.15 4.46
C ASN A 72 -24.02 21.48 5.77
N LYS A 73 -24.89 21.63 6.78
CA LYS A 73 -24.75 21.04 8.12
C LYS A 73 -24.58 19.51 8.10
N ASN A 74 -25.21 18.83 7.15
CA ASN A 74 -25.12 17.38 7.04
C ASN A 74 -23.74 16.93 6.56
N ILE A 75 -23.11 17.65 5.62
CA ILE A 75 -21.73 17.39 5.22
C ILE A 75 -20.78 17.56 6.41
N VAL A 76 -20.96 18.62 7.21
CA VAL A 76 -20.18 18.82 8.43
C VAL A 76 -20.39 17.68 9.42
N ASN A 77 -21.62 17.24 9.65
CA ASN A 77 -21.90 16.11 10.55
C ASN A 77 -21.34 14.78 10.03
N ILE A 78 -21.31 14.55 8.72
CA ILE A 78 -20.60 13.40 8.13
C ILE A 78 -19.11 13.44 8.48
N ILE A 79 -18.46 14.59 8.34
CA ILE A 79 -17.05 14.78 8.70
C ILE A 79 -16.82 14.46 10.19
N LYS A 80 -17.67 14.97 11.08
CA LYS A 80 -17.59 14.73 12.52
C LYS A 80 -17.75 13.25 12.86
N CYS A 81 -18.74 12.59 12.25
CA CYS A 81 -18.96 11.15 12.39
C CYS A 81 -17.73 10.35 11.92
N ALA A 82 -17.16 10.72 10.78
CA ALA A 82 -15.99 10.05 10.22
C ALA A 82 -14.73 10.24 11.07
N PHE A 83 -14.54 11.41 11.70
CA PHE A 83 -13.45 11.60 12.67
C PHE A 83 -13.56 10.64 13.85
N TYR A 84 -14.76 10.49 14.44
CA TYR A 84 -14.97 9.50 15.50
C TYR A 84 -14.63 8.08 15.04
N CYS A 85 -15.00 7.73 13.80
CA CYS A 85 -14.66 6.43 13.24
C CYS A 85 -13.16 6.21 13.08
N LYS A 86 -12.41 7.26 12.74
CA LYS A 86 -10.94 7.28 12.62
C LYS A 86 -10.21 7.37 13.98
N GLY A 87 -10.95 7.51 15.08
CA GLY A 87 -10.38 7.66 16.43
C GLY A 87 -9.97 9.10 16.78
N TYR A 88 -10.39 10.09 16.00
CA TYR A 88 -10.19 11.51 16.31
C TYR A 88 -11.48 12.14 16.88
N PRO A 89 -11.39 13.18 17.73
CA PRO A 89 -12.58 13.88 18.22
C PRO A 89 -13.40 14.55 17.11
N GLY A 90 -14.67 14.16 16.95
CA GLY A 90 -15.59 14.81 16.01
C GLY A 90 -16.31 16.06 16.58
N GLY A 91 -16.41 16.16 17.91
CA GLY A 91 -17.25 17.15 18.57
C GLY A 91 -18.75 16.90 18.40
N ASP A 92 -19.57 17.82 18.87
CA ASP A 92 -21.03 17.70 18.81
C ASP A 92 -21.55 17.71 17.37
N LEU A 93 -22.60 16.94 17.08
CA LEU A 93 -23.23 16.84 15.75
C LEU A 93 -24.14 18.06 15.45
N ASP A 94 -23.67 19.27 15.73
CA ASP A 94 -24.35 20.56 15.53
C ASP A 94 -24.33 21.07 14.06
N GLY A 95 -23.61 20.37 13.18
CA GLY A 95 -23.42 20.77 11.78
C GLY A 95 -22.54 22.00 11.57
N ILE A 96 -21.78 22.43 12.58
CA ILE A 96 -20.95 23.63 12.54
C ILE A 96 -19.47 23.24 12.56
N TRP A 97 -18.72 23.75 11.58
CA TRP A 97 -17.26 23.75 11.57
C TRP A 97 -16.77 25.20 11.77
N ARG A 98 -16.24 25.48 12.96
CA ARG A 98 -15.70 26.78 13.35
C ARG A 98 -14.23 26.88 12.94
N SER A 99 -13.81 28.03 12.43
CA SER A 99 -12.41 28.31 12.13
C SER A 99 -11.67 28.68 13.41
N SER A 100 -11.26 27.68 14.20
CA SER A 100 -10.47 27.91 15.42
C SER A 100 -9.11 27.21 15.34
N PRO A 101 -8.03 27.81 15.86
CA PRO A 101 -6.74 27.15 15.97
C PRO A 101 -6.84 25.91 16.90
N PRO A 102 -5.97 24.90 16.71
CA PRO A 102 -6.01 23.64 17.45
C PRO A 102 -5.69 23.77 18.95
N PHE A 103 -5.27 24.93 19.45
CA PHE A 103 -4.88 25.16 20.84
C PHE A 103 -5.56 26.44 21.39
N GLY A 104 -6.42 26.29 22.40
CA GLY A 104 -7.12 27.39 23.09
C GLY A 104 -8.51 27.02 23.65
N PRO A 105 -9.14 27.89 24.48
CA PRO A 105 -10.44 27.65 25.13
C PRO A 105 -11.65 27.65 24.18
N GLN A 106 -11.46 27.90 22.88
CA GLN A 106 -12.50 27.92 21.83
C GLN A 106 -12.14 26.94 20.69
N GLN A 107 -11.62 25.76 21.04
CA GLN A 107 -11.18 24.75 20.06
C GLN A 107 -12.35 24.14 19.30
N ASP A 108 -12.24 24.16 17.98
CA ASP A 108 -13.11 23.39 17.10
C ASP A 108 -12.52 22.00 16.91
N ALA A 109 -13.27 20.97 17.32
CA ALA A 109 -12.81 19.58 17.25
C ALA A 109 -12.49 19.14 15.81
N VAL A 110 -13.21 19.68 14.81
CA VAL A 110 -13.00 19.34 13.39
C VAL A 110 -11.68 19.90 12.89
N ALA A 111 -11.38 21.17 13.20
CA ALA A 111 -10.11 21.79 12.85
C ALA A 111 -8.91 21.10 13.52
N GLY A 112 -9.04 20.76 14.82
CA GLY A 112 -8.01 20.03 15.57
C GLY A 112 -7.78 18.61 15.03
N SER A 113 -8.86 17.88 14.75
CA SER A 113 -8.79 16.52 14.22
C SER A 113 -8.27 16.46 12.79
N LEU A 114 -8.61 17.44 11.94
CA LEU A 114 -8.03 17.55 10.61
C LEU A 114 -6.51 17.76 10.70
N TYR A 115 -6.06 18.67 11.56
CA TYR A 115 -4.63 18.88 11.78
C TYR A 115 -3.95 17.61 12.27
N ALA A 116 -4.47 16.99 13.33
CA ALA A 116 -3.88 15.76 13.89
C ALA A 116 -3.82 14.63 12.86
N MET A 117 -4.89 14.42 12.09
CA MET A 117 -4.94 13.40 11.05
C MET A 117 -3.94 13.66 9.92
N THR A 118 -3.82 14.90 9.47
CA THR A 118 -2.92 15.27 8.36
C THR A 118 -1.45 15.32 8.77
N ASP A 119 -1.17 15.65 10.03
CA ASP A 119 0.15 15.49 10.64
C ASP A 119 0.53 14.01 10.77
N ASN A 120 -0.41 13.19 11.24
CA ASN A 120 -0.26 11.74 11.32
C ASN A 120 0.01 11.10 9.95
N MET A 121 -0.60 11.62 8.88
CA MET A 121 -0.31 11.22 7.50
C MET A 121 1.07 11.64 6.99
N GLY A 122 1.75 12.58 7.64
CA GLY A 122 3.02 13.15 7.18
C GLY A 122 2.91 14.27 6.15
N ILE A 123 1.72 14.87 5.96
CA ILE A 123 1.50 15.94 4.97
C ILE A 123 1.38 17.34 5.59
N GLY A 124 1.37 17.43 6.92
CA GLY A 124 1.30 18.67 7.68
C GLY A 124 -0.06 19.36 7.62
N LYS A 125 -0.16 20.53 8.27
CA LYS A 125 -1.42 21.25 8.49
C LYS A 125 -2.22 21.51 7.21
N GLN A 126 -3.49 21.13 7.24
CA GLN A 126 -4.50 21.49 6.25
C GLN A 126 -5.62 22.30 6.92
N ASP A 127 -6.24 23.22 6.18
CA ASP A 127 -7.35 24.08 6.62
C ASP A 127 -8.72 23.56 6.17
N ARG A 128 -8.74 22.62 5.22
CA ARG A 128 -9.93 22.05 4.60
C ARG A 128 -9.70 20.62 4.12
N LEU A 129 -10.80 19.90 3.90
CA LEU A 129 -10.83 18.60 3.25
C LEU A 129 -11.03 18.78 1.74
N ASN A 130 -9.95 18.69 0.96
CA ASN A 130 -10.10 18.46 -0.48
C ASN A 130 -10.54 17.02 -0.76
N ALA A 131 -10.82 16.67 -2.03
CA ALA A 131 -11.35 15.35 -2.35
C ALA A 131 -10.47 14.19 -1.86
N LYS A 132 -9.14 14.29 -1.94
CA LYS A 132 -8.23 13.24 -1.46
C LYS A 132 -8.31 13.04 0.06
N LEU A 133 -8.37 14.14 0.81
CA LEU A 133 -8.48 14.10 2.27
C LEU A 133 -9.85 13.61 2.72
N PHE A 134 -10.91 14.05 2.04
CA PHE A 134 -12.27 13.59 2.34
C PHE A 134 -12.40 12.08 2.06
N LYS A 135 -11.85 11.62 0.94
CA LYS A 135 -11.77 10.19 0.64
C LYS A 135 -11.02 9.44 1.74
N ALA A 136 -9.83 9.90 2.13
CA ALA A 136 -9.04 9.32 3.20
C ALA A 136 -9.79 9.27 4.55
N LEU A 137 -10.62 10.27 4.84
CA LEU A 137 -11.48 10.32 6.01
C LEU A 137 -12.59 9.26 6.00
N LEU A 138 -13.10 8.89 4.82
CA LEU A 138 -14.18 7.90 4.64
C LEU A 138 -13.70 6.48 4.27
N THR A 139 -12.45 6.14 4.60
CA THR A 139 -11.95 4.75 4.53
C THR A 139 -11.74 4.14 5.91
N MET A 140 -11.38 2.87 5.98
CA MET A 140 -10.93 2.22 7.22
C MET A 140 -9.43 2.40 7.50
N ASP A 141 -8.70 3.15 6.67
CA ASP A 141 -7.25 3.32 6.82
C ASP A 141 -6.88 3.99 8.15
N ALA A 142 -5.91 3.43 8.87
CA ALA A 142 -5.36 4.04 10.08
C ALA A 142 -4.18 4.98 9.74
N TYR A 143 -4.12 6.13 10.40
CA TYR A 143 -3.02 7.10 10.23
C TYR A 143 -2.09 7.21 11.45
N VAL A 144 -2.43 6.50 12.52
CA VAL A 144 -1.60 6.35 13.72
C VAL A 144 -0.95 4.98 13.70
N LEU A 145 0.19 4.84 14.39
CA LEU A 145 0.83 3.54 14.59
C LEU A 145 -0.16 2.60 15.32
N VAL A 146 -0.43 1.43 14.75
CA VAL A 146 -1.31 0.43 15.37
C VAL A 146 -0.50 -0.66 16.05
N ALA A 147 -1.16 -1.48 16.87
CA ALA A 147 -0.52 -2.60 17.55
C ALA A 147 0.11 -3.57 16.54
N GLY A 148 1.39 -3.91 16.75
CA GLY A 148 2.15 -4.76 15.83
C GLY A 148 2.71 -4.03 14.59
N GLY A 149 2.43 -2.73 14.44
CA GLY A 149 3.03 -1.90 13.40
C GLY A 149 4.49 -1.55 13.72
N ASP A 150 5.30 -1.40 12.67
CA ASP A 150 6.69 -0.98 12.77
C ASP A 150 6.81 0.56 12.64
N PRO A 151 7.39 1.27 13.63
CA PRO A 151 7.62 2.71 13.56
C PRO A 151 8.44 3.16 12.34
N GLU A 152 9.38 2.35 11.88
CA GLU A 152 10.22 2.67 10.72
C GLU A 152 9.42 2.53 9.41
N VAL A 153 8.56 1.52 9.31
CA VAL A 153 7.57 1.40 8.21
C VAL A 153 6.65 2.62 8.23
N ARG A 154 6.17 3.04 9.40
CA ARG A 154 5.32 4.22 9.53
C ARG A 154 6.03 5.49 9.05
N LYS A 155 7.30 5.68 9.41
CA LYS A 155 8.11 6.82 8.94
C LYS A 155 8.18 6.87 7.41
N ILE A 156 8.36 5.71 6.76
CA ILE A 156 8.36 5.62 5.30
C ILE A 156 6.97 5.95 4.72
N GLN A 157 5.89 5.42 5.30
CA GLN A 157 4.52 5.73 4.85
C GLN A 157 4.23 7.23 4.92
N GLN A 158 4.63 7.88 6.02
CA GLN A 158 4.51 9.33 6.18
C GLN A 158 5.32 10.10 5.14
N TRP A 159 6.55 9.66 4.88
CA TRP A 159 7.41 10.27 3.85
C TRP A 159 6.82 10.11 2.44
N LEU A 160 6.31 8.92 2.09
CA LEU A 160 5.65 8.66 0.81
C LEU A 160 4.41 9.57 0.63
N ASN A 161 3.55 9.66 1.64
CA ASN A 161 2.42 10.57 1.62
C ASN A 161 2.88 12.03 1.48
N GLY A 162 3.76 12.50 2.37
CA GLY A 162 4.30 13.86 2.39
C GLY A 162 4.86 14.32 1.04
N ARG A 163 5.59 13.43 0.37
CA ARG A 163 6.24 13.72 -0.91
C ARG A 163 5.27 13.69 -2.09
N TYR A 164 4.37 12.71 -2.16
CA TYR A 164 3.64 12.43 -3.40
C TYR A 164 2.15 12.79 -3.36
N TRP A 165 1.54 13.10 -2.22
CA TRP A 165 0.07 13.21 -2.11
C TRP A 165 -0.58 14.21 -3.07
N ARG A 166 0.15 15.26 -3.51
CA ARG A 166 -0.34 16.25 -4.49
C ARG A 166 -0.26 15.77 -5.95
N ARG A 167 0.51 14.73 -6.25
CA ARG A 167 0.64 14.16 -7.61
C ARG A 167 -0.67 13.50 -8.03
N SER A 168 -1.04 13.56 -9.29
CA SER A 168 -2.35 13.04 -9.75
C SER A 168 -2.47 11.52 -9.61
N PHE A 169 -1.35 10.80 -9.76
CA PHE A 169 -1.30 9.33 -9.60
C PHE A 169 -1.45 8.84 -8.16
N ALA A 170 -1.22 9.72 -7.18
CA ALA A 170 -1.05 9.36 -5.78
C ALA A 170 -2.38 9.36 -5.02
N THR A 171 -2.55 8.34 -4.18
CA THR A 171 -3.58 8.24 -3.15
C THR A 171 -2.88 8.28 -1.80
N LEU A 172 -3.54 8.86 -0.79
CA LEU A 172 -3.03 8.79 0.58
C LEU A 172 -3.11 7.34 1.07
N ILE A 173 -1.97 6.79 1.49
CA ILE A 173 -1.88 5.45 2.08
C ILE A 173 -2.01 5.54 3.61
N PRO A 174 -2.42 4.44 4.30
CA PRO A 174 -2.34 4.39 5.75
C PRO A 174 -0.91 4.63 6.26
N THR A 175 -0.80 5.18 7.46
CA THR A 175 0.45 5.43 8.19
C THR A 175 0.46 4.64 9.49
N GLU A 176 0.14 3.35 9.37
CA GLU A 176 -0.14 2.44 10.47
C GLU A 176 1.04 1.54 10.89
N GLY A 177 2.15 1.59 10.15
CA GLY A 177 3.33 0.77 10.41
C GLY A 177 3.28 -0.64 9.81
N HIS A 178 2.27 -0.96 8.99
CA HIS A 178 2.21 -2.22 8.24
C HIS A 178 2.48 -2.01 6.75
N TYR A 179 3.37 -2.82 6.18
CA TYR A 179 3.60 -2.85 4.74
C TYR A 179 2.43 -3.54 4.03
N SER A 180 1.53 -2.73 3.46
CA SER A 180 0.33 -3.20 2.76
C SER A 180 0.47 -3.10 1.24
N ARG A 181 -0.49 -3.69 0.52
CA ARG A 181 -0.56 -3.60 -0.95
C ARG A 181 -0.58 -2.15 -1.46
N ASP A 182 -1.23 -1.24 -0.75
CA ASP A 182 -1.33 0.15 -1.20
C ASP A 182 -0.03 0.91 -0.96
N VAL A 183 0.72 0.57 0.11
CA VAL A 183 2.09 1.04 0.30
C VAL A 183 2.97 0.60 -0.88
N GLN A 184 2.88 -0.68 -1.28
CA GLN A 184 3.67 -1.19 -2.41
C GLN A 184 3.30 -0.51 -3.74
N LYS A 185 2.01 -0.29 -4.01
CA LYS A 185 1.58 0.45 -5.20
C LYS A 185 2.14 1.88 -5.20
N LEU A 186 2.12 2.57 -4.06
CA LEU A 186 2.65 3.93 -3.98
C LEU A 186 4.17 3.95 -4.12
N LEU A 187 4.90 2.98 -3.56
CA LEU A 187 6.35 2.82 -3.76
C LEU A 187 6.68 2.64 -5.25
N MET A 188 5.96 1.76 -5.94
CA MET A 188 6.15 1.54 -7.38
C MET A 188 5.86 2.79 -8.21
N LYS A 189 4.78 3.52 -7.88
CA LYS A 189 4.45 4.79 -8.54
C LYS A 189 5.47 5.88 -8.26
N ALA A 190 6.00 5.94 -7.04
CA ALA A 190 7.07 6.85 -6.66
C ALA A 190 8.34 6.60 -7.48
N LEU A 191 8.79 5.34 -7.59
CA LEU A 191 9.91 4.95 -8.46
C LEU A 191 9.67 5.40 -9.91
N GLN A 192 8.50 5.11 -10.48
CA GLN A 192 8.16 5.55 -11.84
C GLN A 192 8.25 7.07 -12.00
N SER A 193 7.70 7.83 -11.05
CA SER A 193 7.76 9.30 -11.05
C SER A 193 9.19 9.82 -10.96
N GLU A 194 10.03 9.24 -10.10
CA GLU A 194 11.43 9.66 -9.93
C GLU A 194 12.31 9.27 -11.12
N PHE A 195 11.92 8.27 -11.92
CA PHE A 195 12.50 7.98 -13.24
C PHE A 195 12.02 8.94 -14.35
N GLY A 196 11.24 9.97 -14.01
CA GLY A 196 10.74 10.96 -14.96
C GLY A 196 9.57 10.48 -15.83
N ILE A 197 8.89 9.38 -15.46
CA ILE A 197 7.64 9.00 -16.13
C ILE A 197 6.58 10.05 -15.78
N ALA A 198 5.97 10.63 -16.82
CA ALA A 198 4.93 11.65 -16.65
C ALA A 198 3.78 11.13 -15.79
N ASP A 199 3.21 11.98 -14.93
CA ASP A 199 2.17 11.62 -13.96
C ASP A 199 0.99 10.84 -14.57
N ALA A 200 0.56 11.22 -15.77
CA ALA A 200 -0.53 10.55 -16.49
C ALA A 200 -0.20 9.11 -16.91
N SER A 201 1.09 8.75 -16.96
CA SER A 201 1.59 7.41 -17.30
C SER A 201 2.06 6.60 -16.09
N VAL A 202 2.09 7.20 -14.89
CA VAL A 202 2.43 6.52 -13.64
C VAL A 202 1.26 5.64 -13.20
N ASN A 203 1.45 4.31 -13.26
CA ASN A 203 0.39 3.33 -13.03
C ASN A 203 0.72 2.31 -11.93
N GLY A 204 1.97 2.27 -11.45
CA GLY A 204 2.45 1.33 -10.42
C GLY A 204 2.74 -0.09 -10.94
N ASN A 205 2.62 -0.33 -12.25
CA ASN A 205 2.89 -1.64 -12.85
C ASN A 205 4.39 -1.84 -13.08
N PHE A 206 4.88 -3.06 -12.82
CA PHE A 206 6.23 -3.49 -13.15
C PHE A 206 6.36 -3.88 -14.63
N GLY A 207 6.04 -2.94 -15.53
CA GLY A 207 6.07 -3.15 -16.98
C GLY A 207 7.41 -2.77 -17.64
N PRO A 208 7.51 -2.93 -18.98
CA PRO A 208 8.76 -2.70 -19.72
C PRO A 208 9.39 -1.32 -19.49
N ALA A 209 8.59 -0.26 -19.32
CA ALA A 209 9.12 1.07 -19.03
C ALA A 209 9.83 1.11 -17.66
N THR A 210 9.19 0.60 -16.61
CA THR A 210 9.76 0.49 -15.26
C THR A 210 11.02 -0.38 -15.29
N GLN A 211 10.97 -1.52 -15.98
CA GLN A 211 12.09 -2.45 -16.08
C GLN A 211 13.32 -1.81 -16.74
N ARG A 212 13.12 -1.12 -17.88
CA ARG A 212 14.21 -0.39 -18.55
C ARG A 212 14.82 0.67 -17.64
N GLN A 213 14.00 1.41 -16.90
CA GLN A 213 14.51 2.46 -16.01
C GLN A 213 15.31 1.87 -14.84
N LEU A 214 14.85 0.77 -14.23
CA LEU A 214 15.60 0.08 -13.19
C LEU A 214 16.94 -0.47 -13.70
N ALA A 215 16.98 -0.98 -14.93
CA ALA A 215 18.22 -1.43 -15.56
C ALA A 215 19.21 -0.27 -15.85
N ALA A 216 18.70 0.93 -16.13
CA ALA A 216 19.52 2.11 -16.40
C ALA A 216 20.01 2.82 -15.12
N HIS A 217 19.38 2.59 -13.96
CA HIS A 217 19.66 3.31 -12.71
C HIS A 217 20.25 2.37 -11.64
N ILE A 218 21.53 2.03 -11.80
CA ILE A 218 22.28 1.25 -10.82
C ILE A 218 22.66 2.13 -9.62
N LEU A 219 22.29 1.71 -8.41
CA LEU A 219 22.74 2.35 -7.16
C LEU A 219 23.92 1.61 -6.54
N LYS A 220 24.84 2.35 -5.90
CA LYS A 220 26.06 1.83 -5.27
C LYS A 220 26.43 2.59 -3.99
N PRO A 221 27.33 2.06 -3.15
CA PRO A 221 27.83 2.77 -1.98
C PRO A 221 28.33 4.18 -2.30
N GLY A 222 27.97 5.13 -1.46
CA GLY A 222 28.27 6.55 -1.65
C GLY A 222 27.19 7.35 -2.40
N ASP A 223 26.27 6.69 -3.11
CA ASP A 223 25.12 7.37 -3.72
C ASP A 223 24.18 7.95 -2.65
N SER A 224 23.45 9.01 -3.01
CA SER A 224 22.46 9.63 -2.13
C SER A 224 21.29 10.21 -2.92
N GLY A 225 20.22 10.57 -2.20
CA GLY A 225 19.01 11.19 -2.75
C GLY A 225 17.82 10.25 -2.81
N VAL A 226 16.77 10.68 -3.53
CA VAL A 226 15.44 10.06 -3.48
C VAL A 226 15.41 8.61 -3.92
N LEU A 227 16.23 8.21 -4.90
CA LEU A 227 16.30 6.82 -5.33
C LEU A 227 16.89 5.92 -4.23
N VAL A 228 17.79 6.45 -3.39
CA VAL A 228 18.32 5.75 -2.22
C VAL A 228 17.29 5.71 -1.07
N GLU A 229 16.48 6.76 -0.91
CA GLU A 229 15.32 6.74 0.00
C GLU A 229 14.35 5.62 -0.39
N LEU A 230 13.98 5.53 -1.67
CA LEU A 230 13.10 4.48 -2.19
C LEU A 230 13.73 3.08 -2.09
N LEU A 231 15.04 2.95 -2.32
CA LEU A 231 15.79 1.71 -2.11
C LEU A 231 15.74 1.27 -0.64
N SER A 232 16.10 2.16 0.29
CA SER A 232 16.14 1.83 1.71
C SER A 232 14.75 1.52 2.25
N ALA A 233 13.71 2.20 1.76
CA ALA A 233 12.32 1.86 2.02
C ALA A 233 11.99 0.43 1.56
N ALA A 234 12.33 0.06 0.32
CA ALA A 234 12.13 -1.30 -0.19
C ALA A 234 12.87 -2.34 0.67
N CYS A 235 14.08 -2.03 1.13
CA CYS A 235 14.85 -2.90 2.03
C CYS A 235 14.17 -3.07 3.40
N VAL A 236 13.66 -1.99 4.01
CA VAL A 236 12.90 -2.06 5.27
C VAL A 236 11.65 -2.93 5.09
N PHE A 237 10.93 -2.80 3.97
CA PHE A 237 9.74 -3.61 3.69
C PHE A 237 10.04 -5.10 3.47
N ASN A 238 11.24 -5.44 2.99
CA ASN A 238 11.70 -6.83 2.88
C ASN A 238 12.19 -7.40 4.23
N GLY A 239 12.24 -6.57 5.28
CA GLY A 239 12.58 -7.00 6.63
C GLY A 239 14.04 -7.42 6.77
N ALA A 240 14.33 -8.09 7.88
CA ALA A 240 15.68 -8.58 8.16
C ALA A 240 16.00 -9.82 7.31
N VAL A 241 17.23 -9.90 6.80
CA VAL A 241 17.72 -11.05 6.02
C VAL A 241 18.82 -11.80 6.77
N PRO A 242 18.90 -13.13 6.63
CA PRO A 242 19.92 -13.92 7.31
C PRO A 242 21.32 -13.66 6.74
N ARG A 243 22.32 -13.64 7.63
CA ARG A 243 23.74 -13.64 7.27
C ARG A 243 24.52 -14.40 8.34
N GLY A 244 24.98 -15.60 8.00
CA GLY A 244 25.52 -16.53 8.98
C GLY A 244 24.43 -16.93 9.98
N GLU A 245 24.74 -16.89 11.28
CA GLU A 245 23.79 -17.20 12.37
C GLU A 245 22.90 -16.00 12.76
N GLY A 246 23.15 -14.82 12.20
CA GLY A 246 22.46 -13.59 12.56
C GLY A 246 21.49 -13.07 11.49
N MET A 247 20.77 -12.01 11.85
CA MET A 247 19.88 -11.26 10.96
C MET A 247 20.42 -9.85 10.72
N VAL A 248 20.39 -9.39 9.47
CA VAL A 248 20.82 -8.06 9.05
C VAL A 248 19.60 -7.23 8.71
N HIS A 249 19.49 -6.05 9.31
CA HIS A 249 18.44 -5.07 9.03
C HIS A 249 19.06 -3.76 8.52
N THR A 250 18.23 -2.93 7.92
CA THR A 250 18.56 -1.54 7.60
C THR A 250 17.44 -0.62 8.07
N MET A 251 17.63 0.68 7.93
CA MET A 251 16.67 1.72 8.29
C MET A 251 16.45 2.66 7.10
N PHE A 252 15.37 3.41 7.13
CA PHE A 252 15.05 4.40 6.11
C PHE A 252 16.08 5.53 6.13
N LYS A 253 16.68 5.80 4.96
CA LYS A 253 17.79 6.74 4.82
C LYS A 253 17.94 7.23 3.39
N SER A 254 18.62 8.36 3.24
CA SER A 254 18.87 9.01 1.95
C SER A 254 20.28 8.79 1.39
N THR A 255 21.13 8.03 2.09
CA THR A 255 22.51 7.75 1.67
C THR A 255 22.80 6.25 1.69
N PHE A 256 23.49 5.77 0.66
CA PHE A 256 23.94 4.40 0.54
C PHE A 256 25.20 4.22 1.39
N ASP A 257 24.97 4.16 2.70
CA ASP A 257 25.99 3.99 3.73
C ASP A 257 26.42 2.53 3.91
N ASP A 258 27.41 2.31 4.76
CA ASP A 258 27.94 0.97 5.07
C ASP A 258 26.88 0.01 5.64
N LYS A 259 25.88 0.53 6.36
CA LYS A 259 24.79 -0.30 6.89
C LYS A 259 23.89 -0.79 5.76
N LEU A 260 23.53 0.07 4.80
CA LEU A 260 22.76 -0.33 3.63
C LEU A 260 23.58 -1.28 2.74
N ALA A 261 24.87 -1.04 2.55
CA ALA A 261 25.76 -1.95 1.84
C ALA A 261 25.80 -3.35 2.44
N LYS A 262 25.95 -3.44 3.77
CA LYS A 262 25.90 -4.74 4.48
C LYS A 262 24.57 -5.45 4.29
N TYR A 263 23.46 -4.72 4.29
CA TYR A 263 22.13 -5.27 4.01
C TYR A 263 22.02 -5.77 2.57
N ILE A 264 22.41 -4.97 1.57
CA ILE A 264 22.33 -5.36 0.15
C ILE A 264 23.17 -6.61 -0.12
N GLN A 265 24.39 -6.70 0.42
CA GLN A 265 25.21 -7.91 0.28
C GLN A 265 24.53 -9.14 0.89
N ALA A 266 23.93 -9.00 2.08
CA ALA A 266 23.22 -10.08 2.74
C ALA A 266 21.97 -10.49 1.93
N PHE A 267 21.21 -9.52 1.43
CA PHE A 267 20.01 -9.73 0.63
C PHE A 267 20.33 -10.43 -0.69
N GLN A 268 21.40 -10.00 -1.38
CA GLN A 268 21.87 -10.64 -2.60
C GLN A 268 22.26 -12.11 -2.35
N ALA A 269 23.05 -12.36 -1.30
CA ALA A 269 23.45 -13.73 -0.93
C ALA A 269 22.24 -14.60 -0.57
N PHE A 270 21.33 -14.09 0.27
CA PHE A 270 20.09 -14.78 0.66
C PHE A 270 19.22 -15.12 -0.56
N SER A 271 19.13 -14.20 -1.52
CA SER A 271 18.33 -14.35 -2.74
C SER A 271 19.02 -15.16 -3.84
N LEU A 272 20.23 -15.68 -3.57
CA LEU A 272 21.09 -16.39 -4.53
C LEU A 272 21.41 -15.56 -5.79
N LEU A 273 21.55 -14.24 -5.61
CA LEU A 273 22.04 -13.32 -6.63
C LEU A 273 23.57 -13.17 -6.53
N PRO A 274 24.27 -12.77 -7.61
CA PRO A 274 25.66 -12.34 -7.51
C PRO A 274 25.80 -11.21 -6.48
N VAL A 275 26.76 -11.35 -5.55
CA VAL A 275 27.01 -10.35 -4.50
C VAL A 275 27.86 -9.21 -5.06
N THR A 276 27.23 -8.30 -5.78
CA THR A 276 27.87 -7.15 -6.42
C THR A 276 28.00 -5.93 -5.51
N ASN A 277 27.24 -5.90 -4.40
CA ASN A 277 27.07 -4.73 -3.54
C ASN A 277 26.57 -3.48 -4.30
N ARG A 278 25.86 -3.70 -5.39
CA ARG A 278 25.19 -2.71 -6.22
C ARG A 278 23.75 -3.13 -6.38
N VAL A 279 22.84 -2.18 -6.49
CA VAL A 279 21.44 -2.47 -6.77
C VAL A 279 21.23 -2.35 -8.28
N ASP A 280 21.50 -3.47 -8.94
CA ASP A 280 21.24 -3.69 -10.36
C ASP A 280 19.80 -4.15 -10.61
N TYR A 281 19.46 -4.38 -11.88
CA TYR A 281 18.11 -4.80 -12.28
C TYR A 281 17.63 -6.05 -11.52
N ALA A 282 18.47 -7.06 -11.37
CA ALA A 282 18.10 -8.30 -10.69
C ALA A 282 17.82 -8.05 -9.20
N THR A 283 18.66 -7.24 -8.54
CA THR A 283 18.45 -6.84 -7.14
C THR A 283 17.16 -6.04 -6.98
N TRP A 284 16.87 -5.10 -7.88
CA TRP A 284 15.61 -4.36 -7.89
C TRP A 284 14.39 -5.25 -8.09
N CYS A 285 14.44 -6.18 -9.03
CA CYS A 285 13.33 -7.13 -9.24
C CYS A 285 13.06 -7.93 -7.97
N GLN A 286 14.11 -8.42 -7.32
CA GLN A 286 13.99 -9.22 -6.11
C GLN A 286 13.43 -8.44 -4.92
N LEU A 287 13.70 -7.13 -4.83
CA LEU A 287 13.13 -6.25 -3.80
C LEU A 287 11.66 -5.87 -4.07
N LEU A 288 11.24 -5.76 -5.33
CA LEU A 288 9.99 -5.11 -5.72
C LEU A 288 8.87 -6.05 -6.17
N VAL A 289 9.21 -7.21 -6.74
CA VAL A 289 8.21 -8.14 -7.28
C VAL A 289 8.48 -9.56 -6.82
N SER A 290 7.42 -10.27 -6.44
CA SER A 290 7.53 -11.63 -5.90
C SER A 290 8.14 -12.64 -6.87
N THR A 291 8.06 -12.38 -8.17
CA THR A 291 8.68 -13.22 -9.21
C THR A 291 10.20 -13.06 -9.30
N GLY A 292 10.77 -11.99 -8.71
CA GLY A 292 12.14 -11.60 -8.99
C GLY A 292 12.36 -11.30 -10.48
N ASP A 293 13.61 -11.43 -10.94
CA ASP A 293 13.94 -11.39 -12.37
C ASP A 293 13.57 -12.72 -13.03
N PRO A 294 12.56 -12.78 -13.92
CA PRO A 294 12.13 -14.02 -14.55
C PRO A 294 13.17 -14.59 -15.52
N ASN A 295 14.15 -13.79 -15.94
CA ASN A 295 15.20 -14.21 -16.86
C ASN A 295 16.49 -14.62 -16.15
N ARG A 296 16.50 -14.66 -14.81
CA ARG A 296 17.68 -15.11 -14.06
C ARG A 296 17.98 -16.57 -14.38
N ALA A 297 19.28 -16.89 -14.51
CA ALA A 297 19.69 -18.27 -14.68
C ALA A 297 19.23 -19.12 -13.49
N ALA A 298 18.67 -20.30 -13.78
CA ALA A 298 18.19 -21.23 -12.77
C ALA A 298 18.74 -22.63 -13.05
N HIS A 299 19.09 -23.34 -11.98
CA HIS A 299 19.52 -24.74 -12.03
C HIS A 299 18.46 -25.70 -11.52
N ALA A 300 17.32 -25.18 -11.06
CA ALA A 300 16.19 -25.97 -10.60
C ALA A 300 14.90 -25.45 -11.22
N CYS A 301 13.93 -26.35 -11.40
CA CYS A 301 12.56 -26.01 -11.78
C CYS A 301 11.58 -26.93 -11.06
N ASP A 302 10.32 -26.53 -11.00
CA ASP A 302 9.20 -27.36 -10.54
C ASP A 302 8.25 -27.67 -11.69
N THR A 303 7.63 -28.85 -11.67
CA THR A 303 6.62 -29.20 -12.67
C THR A 303 5.62 -30.24 -12.17
N ARG A 304 4.41 -30.20 -12.72
CA ARG A 304 3.40 -31.25 -12.51
C ARG A 304 3.52 -32.42 -13.50
N PHE A 305 4.33 -32.27 -14.55
CA PHE A 305 4.43 -33.26 -15.62
C PHE A 305 5.35 -34.42 -15.22
N THR A 306 5.09 -35.60 -15.76
CA THR A 306 5.98 -36.76 -15.60
C THR A 306 7.31 -36.47 -16.30
N ILE A 307 8.41 -36.72 -15.59
CA ILE A 307 9.76 -36.56 -16.14
C ILE A 307 10.10 -37.80 -16.97
N THR A 308 9.82 -37.75 -18.26
CA THR A 308 10.30 -38.75 -19.22
C THR A 308 11.80 -38.57 -19.45
N GLU A 309 12.47 -39.59 -19.98
CA GLU A 309 13.90 -39.51 -20.34
C GLU A 309 14.18 -38.36 -21.33
N SER A 310 13.31 -38.16 -22.33
CA SER A 310 13.42 -37.06 -23.29
C SER A 310 13.29 -35.67 -22.65
N LEU A 311 12.40 -35.53 -21.67
CA LEU A 311 12.23 -34.29 -20.91
C LEU A 311 13.43 -34.06 -19.99
N ALA A 312 13.91 -35.10 -19.31
CA ALA A 312 15.10 -35.04 -18.46
C ALA A 312 16.32 -34.55 -19.26
N HIS A 313 16.59 -35.14 -20.43
CA HIS A 313 17.68 -34.68 -21.30
C HIS A 313 17.51 -33.24 -21.78
N SER A 314 16.28 -32.85 -22.13
CA SER A 314 15.99 -31.45 -22.52
C SER A 314 16.27 -30.48 -21.38
N LEU A 315 15.82 -30.79 -20.16
CA LEU A 315 16.05 -29.98 -18.97
C LEU A 315 17.55 -29.88 -18.61
N VAL A 316 18.30 -30.99 -18.67
CA VAL A 316 19.75 -30.98 -18.44
C VAL A 316 20.48 -30.11 -19.47
N ARG A 317 20.11 -30.24 -20.74
CA ARG A 317 20.67 -29.44 -21.84
C ARG A 317 20.37 -27.95 -21.67
N SER A 318 19.20 -27.61 -21.13
CA SER A 318 18.81 -26.25 -20.79
C SER A 318 19.43 -25.73 -19.47
N GLY A 319 20.30 -26.50 -18.81
CA GLY A 319 21.03 -26.06 -17.62
C GLY A 319 20.40 -26.41 -16.28
N TYR A 320 19.23 -27.07 -16.27
CA TYR A 320 18.59 -27.56 -15.06
C TYR A 320 19.28 -28.84 -14.55
N ARG A 321 19.33 -28.99 -13.23
CA ARG A 321 19.97 -30.11 -12.52
C ARG A 321 19.06 -30.73 -11.47
N VAL A 322 18.10 -29.97 -10.96
CA VAL A 322 17.13 -30.41 -9.96
C VAL A 322 15.73 -30.14 -10.47
N VAL A 323 14.82 -31.10 -10.29
CA VAL A 323 13.41 -30.93 -10.63
C VAL A 323 12.55 -31.32 -9.45
N GLY A 324 11.75 -30.36 -8.94
CA GLY A 324 10.67 -30.63 -8.00
C GLY A 324 9.43 -31.12 -8.76
N ARG A 325 8.79 -32.19 -8.29
CA ARG A 325 7.55 -32.70 -8.92
C ARG A 325 6.42 -32.73 -7.91
N TYR A 326 5.30 -32.10 -8.25
CA TYR A 326 4.06 -32.20 -7.49
C TYR A 326 3.44 -33.58 -7.66
N LEU A 327 3.28 -34.32 -6.57
CA LEU A 327 2.73 -35.69 -6.57
C LEU A 327 1.24 -35.78 -6.20
N ASP A 328 0.65 -34.71 -5.66
CA ASP A 328 -0.75 -34.72 -5.19
C ASP A 328 -1.78 -34.84 -6.33
N GLU A 329 -2.60 -35.89 -6.35
CA GLU A 329 -3.67 -36.10 -7.33
C GLU A 329 -5.03 -35.64 -6.76
N PRO A 330 -5.66 -34.59 -7.31
CA PRO A 330 -7.01 -34.22 -6.90
C PRO A 330 -8.00 -35.36 -7.27
N PRO A 331 -9.04 -35.61 -6.45
CA PRO A 331 -10.05 -36.62 -6.75
C PRO A 331 -10.64 -36.45 -8.16
N GLY A 332 -10.54 -37.50 -8.99
CA GLY A 332 -10.99 -37.47 -10.39
C GLY A 332 -9.98 -36.94 -11.41
N GLY A 333 -8.72 -36.71 -11.00
CA GLY A 333 -7.62 -36.39 -11.90
C GLY A 333 -7.31 -37.53 -12.89
N LYS A 334 -6.95 -37.17 -14.13
CA LYS A 334 -6.54 -38.12 -15.19
C LYS A 334 -5.00 -38.21 -15.38
N LEU A 335 -4.22 -37.58 -14.50
CA LEU A 335 -2.77 -37.46 -14.63
C LEU A 335 -2.10 -38.53 -13.77
N ASP A 336 -1.28 -39.41 -14.37
CA ASP A 336 -0.48 -40.43 -13.65
C ASP A 336 0.68 -39.76 -12.90
N LYS A 337 0.51 -39.54 -11.58
CA LYS A 337 1.52 -38.94 -10.70
C LYS A 337 2.37 -39.96 -9.94
N ASN A 338 2.27 -41.25 -10.27
CA ASN A 338 3.16 -42.26 -9.69
C ASN A 338 4.63 -41.97 -10.00
N SER A 339 5.51 -42.23 -9.03
CA SER A 339 6.96 -42.04 -9.15
C SER A 339 7.56 -43.07 -10.12
N LYS A 340 7.90 -42.64 -11.33
CA LYS A 340 8.76 -43.39 -12.26
C LYS A 340 10.12 -42.70 -12.25
N MET A 341 11.03 -43.18 -11.40
CA MET A 341 12.37 -42.58 -11.28
C MET A 341 13.19 -42.87 -12.53
N VAL A 342 13.75 -41.82 -13.14
CA VAL A 342 14.79 -41.95 -14.18
C VAL A 342 16.13 -41.62 -13.52
N ASN A 343 17.10 -42.51 -13.64
CA ASN A 343 18.37 -42.55 -12.89
C ASN A 343 19.34 -41.35 -13.13
N SER A 344 18.88 -40.25 -13.74
CA SER A 344 19.71 -39.16 -14.25
C SER A 344 19.47 -37.80 -13.58
N MET A 345 18.60 -37.71 -12.56
CA MET A 345 18.34 -36.45 -11.82
C MET A 345 18.15 -36.69 -10.33
N LEU A 346 18.57 -35.70 -9.52
CA LEU A 346 18.23 -35.63 -8.11
C LEU A 346 16.79 -35.11 -7.98
N PHE A 347 15.89 -35.94 -7.45
CA PHE A 347 14.49 -35.58 -7.21
C PHE A 347 14.33 -35.06 -5.78
N LEU A 348 13.82 -33.83 -5.63
CA LEU A 348 13.32 -33.35 -4.36
C LEU A 348 11.80 -33.56 -4.35
N LEU A 349 11.32 -34.43 -3.46
CA LEU A 349 9.90 -34.66 -3.23
C LEU A 349 9.36 -33.44 -2.47
N VAL A 350 8.49 -32.66 -3.13
CA VAL A 350 7.69 -31.62 -2.47
C VAL A 350 6.30 -32.21 -2.32
N THR A 351 6.00 -32.68 -1.11
CA THR A 351 4.68 -33.23 -0.72
C THR A 351 3.64 -32.14 -0.62
#